data_AF-A0A1C5ENL6-F1
#
_entry.id   AF-A0A1C5ENL6-F1
#
_cell.length_a   1.000
_cell.length_b   1.000
_cell.length_c   1.000
_cell.angle_alpha   90.00
_cell.angle_beta   90.00
_cell.angle_gamma   90.00
#
_symmetry.space_group_name_H-M   'P 1'
#
loop_
_entity.id
_entity.type
_entity.pdbx_description
1 polymer ?
#
loop_
_entity_poly.entity_id
_entity_poly.type
_entity_poly.pdbx_seq_one_letter_code
_entity_poly.pdbx_strand_id
1 'polypeptide(L)'
;GGAARDWLIHFLHERVPTALGAPLATLSRFQTAVGEIETALFGADTLVDTLAARIDTGDQEAADRAGAAKVLGTRAAIRAVEQAVALIGNHGLTRANPLQRHYRDVLCARVHTPQDDSVLLTTGRAALDRALDRRSAPKGN
;
A
#
# COMPACT_ATOMS: atom_id res chain seq x y z
N GLY A 1 -2.02 -6.82 -3.12
CA GLY A 1 -0.63 -6.45 -2.85
C GLY A 1 0.27 -7.65 -3.01
N GLY A 2 0.39 -8.47 -1.95
CA GLY A 2 1.30 -9.63 -1.89
C GLY A 2 1.26 -10.56 -3.11
N ALA A 3 0.10 -11.09 -3.50
CA ALA A 3 0.01 -11.99 -4.65
C ALA A 3 0.53 -11.39 -5.98
N ALA A 4 0.30 -10.10 -6.23
CA ALA A 4 0.81 -9.43 -7.43
C ALA A 4 2.33 -9.22 -7.39
N ARG A 5 2.87 -8.92 -6.20
CA ARG A 5 4.31 -8.85 -5.95
C ARG A 5 4.98 -10.21 -6.15
N ASP A 6 4.42 -11.26 -5.57
CA ASP A 6 4.99 -12.61 -5.66
C ASP A 6 5.01 -13.09 -7.11
N TRP A 7 3.93 -12.83 -7.86
CA TRP A 7 3.87 -13.09 -9.29
C TRP A 7 4.94 -12.28 -10.05
N LEU A 8 5.11 -10.99 -9.75
CA LEU A 8 6.10 -10.14 -10.39
C LEU A 8 7.52 -10.66 -10.14
N ILE A 9 7.86 -11.02 -8.90
CA ILE A 9 9.17 -11.56 -8.54
C ILE A 9 9.45 -12.82 -9.38
N HIS A 10 8.50 -13.74 -9.42
CA HIS A 10 8.61 -14.96 -10.23
C HIS A 10 8.84 -14.64 -11.72
N PHE A 11 8.02 -13.77 -12.31
CA PHE A 11 8.18 -13.34 -13.71
C PHE A 11 9.56 -12.73 -13.99
N LEU A 12 10.09 -11.90 -13.09
CA LEU A 12 11.38 -11.25 -13.27
C LEU A 12 12.55 -12.24 -13.23
N HIS A 13 12.43 -13.33 -12.47
CA HIS A 13 13.41 -14.41 -12.44
C HIS A 13 13.36 -15.30 -13.70
N GLU A 14 12.18 -15.53 -14.27
CA GLU A 14 12.02 -16.40 -15.45
C GLU A 14 12.27 -15.68 -16.77
N ARG A 15 11.94 -14.39 -16.85
CA ARG A 15 12.03 -13.65 -18.10
C ARG A 15 13.48 -13.31 -18.43
N VAL A 16 14.04 -13.98 -19.44
CA VAL A 16 15.37 -13.71 -20.00
C VAL A 16 15.24 -13.15 -21.42
N PRO A 17 15.37 -11.82 -21.63
CA PRO A 17 15.43 -11.26 -22.98
C PRO A 17 16.72 -11.68 -23.69
N THR A 18 16.63 -12.08 -24.97
CA THR A 18 17.78 -12.52 -25.78
C THR A 18 18.89 -11.47 -25.83
N ALA A 19 18.54 -10.18 -25.95
CA ALA A 19 19.52 -9.09 -26.01
C ALA A 19 20.25 -8.84 -24.68
N LEU A 20 19.68 -9.28 -23.56
CA LEU A 20 20.27 -9.13 -22.23
C LEU A 20 21.06 -10.39 -21.83
N GLY A 21 20.57 -11.58 -22.18
CA GLY A 21 21.20 -12.85 -21.82
C GLY A 21 21.11 -13.24 -20.34
N ALA A 22 20.43 -12.45 -19.51
CA ALA A 22 20.23 -12.69 -18.08
C ALA A 22 18.78 -12.38 -17.66
N PRO A 23 18.31 -12.91 -16.52
CA PRO A 23 16.98 -12.60 -15.99
C PRO A 23 16.76 -11.10 -15.76
N LEU A 24 15.53 -10.62 -15.95
CA LEU A 24 15.17 -9.23 -15.63
C LEU A 24 15.47 -8.86 -14.17
N ALA A 25 15.38 -9.82 -13.24
CA ALA A 25 15.74 -9.65 -11.83
C ALA A 25 17.18 -9.15 -11.58
N THR A 26 18.08 -9.30 -12.57
CA THR A 26 19.47 -8.81 -12.48
C THR A 26 19.61 -7.30 -12.68
N LEU A 27 18.58 -6.63 -13.19
CA LEU A 27 18.65 -5.22 -13.56
C LEU A 27 18.22 -4.32 -12.40
N SER A 28 19.02 -3.29 -12.11
CA SER A 28 18.80 -2.34 -11.01
C SER A 28 17.39 -1.73 -11.02
N ARG A 29 16.87 -1.34 -12.19
CA ARG A 29 15.52 -0.76 -12.30
C ARG A 29 14.42 -1.66 -11.73
N PHE A 30 14.54 -2.99 -11.91
CA PHE A 30 13.55 -3.93 -11.40
C PHE A 30 13.76 -4.19 -9.91
N GLN A 31 15.02 -4.26 -9.47
CA GLN A 31 15.36 -4.39 -8.04
C GLN A 31 14.86 -3.19 -7.23
N THR A 32 15.07 -1.95 -7.73
CA THR A 32 14.53 -0.73 -7.11
C THR A 32 13.02 -0.77 -7.03
N ALA A 33 12.34 -1.10 -8.14
CA ALA A 33 10.88 -1.13 -8.16
C ALA A 33 10.29 -2.24 -7.27
N VAL A 34 10.94 -3.41 -7.17
CA VAL A 34 10.55 -4.45 -6.22
C VAL A 34 10.79 -3.98 -4.78
N GLY A 35 11.92 -3.32 -4.50
CA GLY A 35 12.23 -2.75 -3.19
C GLY A 35 11.20 -1.73 -2.70
N GLU A 36 10.70 -0.87 -3.60
CA GLU A 36 9.61 0.07 -3.30
C GLU A 36 8.31 -0.66 -2.94
N ILE A 37 7.95 -1.71 -3.70
CA ILE A 37 6.78 -2.53 -3.44
C ILE A 37 6.90 -3.22 -2.07
N GLU A 38 8.03 -3.89 -1.81
CA GLU A 38 8.30 -4.57 -0.54
C GLU A 38 8.23 -3.61 0.64
N THR A 39 8.87 -2.45 0.54
CA THR A 39 8.88 -1.45 1.61
C THR A 39 7.47 -0.93 1.91
N ALA A 40 6.68 -0.63 0.87
CA ALA A 40 5.32 -0.14 1.03
C ALA A 40 4.38 -1.18 1.66
N LEU A 41 4.48 -2.45 1.23
CA LEU A 41 3.66 -3.54 1.76
C LEU A 41 4.08 -3.89 3.19
N PHE A 42 5.38 -3.99 3.47
CA PHE A 42 5.90 -4.21 4.82
C PHE A 42 5.39 -3.16 5.82
N GLY A 43 5.45 -1.88 5.44
CA GLY A 43 4.96 -0.79 6.29
C GLY A 43 3.44 -0.84 6.50
N ALA A 44 2.68 -1.21 5.48
CA ALA A 44 1.24 -1.38 5.58
C ALA A 44 0.85 -2.56 6.49
N ASP A 45 1.47 -3.73 6.28
CA ASP A 45 1.20 -4.94 7.06
C ASP A 45 1.57 -4.73 8.52
N THR A 46 2.76 -4.17 8.79
CA THR A 46 3.21 -3.84 10.16
C THR A 46 2.22 -2.89 10.86
N LEU A 47 1.72 -1.87 10.16
CA LEU A 47 0.75 -0.94 10.73
C LEU A 47 -0.57 -1.63 11.08
N VAL A 48 -1.08 -2.48 10.17
CA VAL A 48 -2.33 -3.22 10.38
C VAL A 48 -2.19 -4.17 11.56
N ASP A 49 -1.12 -4.97 11.60
CA ASP A 49 -0.87 -5.93 12.67
C ASP A 49 -0.71 -5.25 14.02
N THR A 50 0.04 -4.14 14.06
CA THR A 50 0.25 -3.37 15.30
C THR A 50 -1.06 -2.79 15.82
N LEU A 51 -1.90 -2.24 14.95
CA LEU A 51 -3.18 -1.68 15.37
C LEU A 51 -4.18 -2.76 15.77
N ALA A 52 -4.23 -3.87 15.04
CA ALA A 52 -5.07 -5.01 15.40
C ALA A 52 -4.72 -5.53 16.80
N ALA A 53 -3.44 -5.77 17.08
CA ALA A 53 -3.00 -6.22 18.40
C ALA A 53 -3.36 -5.25 19.53
N ARG A 54 -3.24 -3.94 19.30
CA ARG A 54 -3.65 -2.93 20.29
C ARG A 54 -5.17 -2.91 20.49
N ILE A 55 -5.95 -2.99 19.42
CA ILE A 55 -7.41 -3.06 19.47
C ILE A 55 -7.87 -4.29 20.26
N ASP A 56 -7.24 -5.44 20.05
CA ASP A 56 -7.54 -6.68 20.77
C ASP A 56 -7.30 -6.56 22.29
N THR A 57 -6.42 -5.63 22.70
CA THR A 57 -6.19 -5.29 24.12
C THR A 57 -7.12 -4.19 24.67
N GLY A 58 -8.09 -3.72 23.87
CA GLY A 58 -9.04 -2.68 24.28
C GLY A 58 -8.54 -1.24 24.10
N ASP A 59 -7.50 -1.02 23.31
CA ASP A 59 -6.95 0.32 23.07
C ASP A 59 -7.84 1.14 22.12
N GLN A 60 -8.61 2.07 22.69
CA GLN A 60 -9.51 2.94 21.93
C GLN A 60 -8.75 3.88 20.97
N GLU A 61 -7.54 4.32 21.31
CA GLU A 61 -6.76 5.18 20.42
C GLU A 61 -6.33 4.43 19.15
N ALA A 62 -6.03 3.13 19.28
CA ALA A 62 -5.76 2.28 18.14
C ALA A 62 -7.01 2.07 17.27
N ALA A 63 -8.17 1.86 17.90
CA ALA A 63 -9.45 1.73 17.20
C ALA A 63 -9.79 2.99 16.38
N ASP A 64 -9.59 4.18 16.95
CA ASP A 64 -9.82 5.45 16.27
C ASP A 64 -8.90 5.65 15.06
N ARG A 65 -7.74 4.98 15.03
CA ARG A 65 -6.77 5.03 13.92
C ARG A 65 -7.01 3.97 12.84
N ALA A 66 -7.97 3.06 13.00
CA ALA A 66 -8.23 1.99 12.03
C ALA A 66 -8.57 2.51 10.63
N GLY A 67 -9.28 3.63 10.53
CA GLY A 67 -9.56 4.28 9.24
C GLY A 67 -8.28 4.72 8.52
N ALA A 68 -7.32 5.31 9.23
CA ALA A 68 -6.04 5.73 8.63
C ALA A 68 -5.22 4.52 8.18
N ALA A 69 -5.24 3.42 8.94
CA ALA A 69 -4.61 2.16 8.58
C ALA A 69 -5.18 1.61 7.26
N LYS A 70 -6.52 1.62 7.13
CA LYS A 70 -7.19 1.25 5.88
C LYS A 70 -6.69 2.10 4.71
N VAL A 71 -6.67 3.43 4.84
CA VAL A 71 -6.21 4.33 3.76
C VAL A 71 -4.77 4.02 3.34
N LEU A 72 -3.87 3.81 4.30
CA LEU A 72 -2.47 3.52 4.01
C LEU A 72 -2.31 2.14 3.36
N GLY A 73 -2.96 1.11 3.90
CA GLY A 73 -2.90 -0.25 3.40
C GLY A 73 -3.48 -0.40 1.99
N THR A 74 -4.65 0.17 1.73
CA THR A 74 -5.27 0.10 0.40
C THR A 74 -4.45 0.85 -0.64
N ARG A 75 -3.90 2.02 -0.30
CA ARG A 75 -3.02 2.76 -1.22
C ARG A 75 -1.70 2.04 -1.48
N ALA A 76 -1.11 1.38 -0.48
CA ALA A 76 0.07 0.54 -0.68
C ALA A 76 -0.24 -0.64 -1.60
N ALA A 77 -1.35 -1.34 -1.36
CA ALA A 77 -1.77 -2.46 -2.19
C ALA A 77 -2.07 -2.05 -3.64
N ILE A 78 -2.78 -0.94 -3.87
CA ILE A 78 -3.10 -0.42 -5.20
C ILE A 78 -1.81 -0.07 -5.94
N ARG A 79 -0.91 0.72 -5.31
CA ARG A 79 0.36 1.12 -5.91
C ARG A 79 1.24 -0.08 -6.26
N ALA A 80 1.30 -1.08 -5.38
CA ALA A 80 2.06 -2.29 -5.65
C ALA A 80 1.59 -3.01 -6.93
N VAL A 81 0.27 -3.12 -7.12
CA VAL A 81 -0.29 -3.78 -8.30
C VAL A 81 -0.12 -2.91 -9.56
N GLU A 82 -0.35 -1.59 -9.46
CA GLU A 82 -0.13 -0.63 -10.55
C GLU A 82 1.32 -0.68 -11.05
N GLN A 83 2.28 -0.69 -10.12
CA GLN A 83 3.71 -0.79 -10.43
C GLN A 83 4.05 -2.13 -11.08
N ALA A 84 3.53 -3.25 -10.56
CA ALA A 84 3.74 -4.56 -11.15
C ALA A 84 3.23 -4.63 -12.60
N VAL A 85 2.05 -4.09 -12.89
CA VAL A 85 1.50 -4.00 -14.24
C VAL A 85 2.36 -3.11 -15.14
N ALA A 86 2.78 -1.94 -14.65
CA ALA A 86 3.61 -1.02 -15.42
C ALA A 86 4.98 -1.64 -15.80
N LEU A 87 5.61 -2.38 -14.89
CA LEU A 87 6.91 -3.01 -15.10
C LEU A 87 6.92 -4.08 -16.20
N ILE A 88 5.79 -4.78 -16.38
CA ILE A 88 5.68 -5.84 -17.40
C ILE A 88 5.03 -5.36 -18.71
N GLY A 89 4.50 -4.14 -18.71
CA GLY A 89 3.85 -3.51 -19.86
C GLY A 89 2.54 -4.21 -20.27
N ASN A 90 2.16 -4.08 -21.54
CA ASN A 90 0.88 -4.58 -22.08
C ASN A 90 0.59 -6.06 -21.79
N HIS A 91 1.64 -6.87 -21.60
CA HIS A 91 1.49 -8.27 -21.21
C HIS A 91 0.67 -8.45 -19.92
N GLY A 92 0.80 -7.52 -18.97
CA GLY A 92 0.08 -7.54 -17.70
C GLY A 92 -1.40 -7.25 -17.77
N LEU A 93 -1.88 -6.75 -18.91
CA LEU A 93 -3.29 -6.45 -19.14
C LEU A 93 -4.00 -7.55 -19.94
N THR A 94 -3.28 -8.58 -20.37
CA THR A 94 -3.88 -9.71 -21.08
C THR A 94 -4.74 -10.54 -20.13
N ARG A 95 -5.88 -11.09 -20.61
CA ARG A 95 -6.81 -11.88 -19.77
C ARG A 95 -6.16 -13.14 -19.17
N ALA A 96 -5.14 -13.67 -19.83
CA ALA A 96 -4.40 -14.84 -19.35
C ALA A 96 -3.41 -14.50 -18.23
N ASN A 97 -3.07 -13.22 -18.03
CA ASN A 97 -2.14 -12.80 -17.01
C ASN A 97 -2.88 -12.54 -15.67
N PRO A 98 -2.50 -13.23 -14.57
CA PRO A 98 -3.11 -13.02 -13.25
C PRO A 98 -3.08 -11.58 -12.75
N LEU A 99 -2.09 -10.76 -13.15
CA LEU A 99 -2.01 -9.35 -12.75
C LEU A 99 -3.20 -8.51 -13.23
N GLN A 100 -3.82 -8.85 -14.36
CA GLN A 100 -5.04 -8.16 -14.82
C GLN A 100 -6.18 -8.34 -13.81
N ARG A 101 -6.33 -9.57 -13.29
CA ARG A 101 -7.31 -9.87 -12.24
C ARG A 101 -6.95 -9.15 -10.95
N HIS A 102 -5.70 -9.23 -10.50
CA HIS A 102 -5.26 -8.52 -9.29
C HIS A 102 -5.47 -7.01 -9.38
N TYR A 103 -5.25 -6.41 -10.57
CA TYR A 103 -5.47 -4.99 -10.79
C TYR A 103 -6.94 -4.60 -10.69
N ARG A 104 -7.84 -5.37 -11.31
CA ARG A 104 -9.28 -5.13 -11.15
C ARG A 104 -9.72 -5.29 -9.70
N ASP A 105 -9.28 -6.37 -9.05
CA ASP A 105 -9.74 -6.74 -7.71
C ASP A 105 -9.25 -5.73 -6.65
N VAL A 106 -8.01 -5.22 -6.78
CA VAL A 106 -7.47 -4.25 -5.81
C VAL A 106 -8.16 -2.88 -5.88
N LEU A 107 -8.72 -2.50 -7.04
CA LEU A 107 -9.42 -1.22 -7.21
C LEU A 107 -10.74 -1.16 -6.43
N CYS A 108 -11.35 -2.30 -6.12
CA CYS A 108 -12.53 -2.36 -5.24
C CYS A 108 -12.26 -1.75 -3.86
N ALA A 109 -11.01 -1.76 -3.40
CA ALA A 109 -10.62 -1.16 -2.12
C ALA A 109 -10.93 0.35 -2.01
N ARG A 110 -11.05 1.06 -3.15
CA ARG A 110 -11.38 2.50 -3.18
C ARG A 110 -12.83 2.81 -2.78
N VAL A 111 -13.75 1.87 -3.00
CA VAL A 111 -15.19 2.09 -2.79
C VAL A 111 -15.72 1.50 -1.49
N HIS A 112 -14.93 0.68 -0.79
CA HIS A 112 -15.32 0.12 0.49
C HIS A 112 -15.26 1.16 1.62
N THR A 113 -16.33 1.20 2.41
CA THR A 113 -16.47 2.05 3.60
C THR A 113 -15.51 1.62 4.72
N PRO A 114 -14.93 2.57 5.48
CA PRO A 114 -15.01 4.01 5.26
C PRO A 114 -14.22 4.42 4.00
N GLN A 115 -14.85 5.25 3.17
CA GLN A 115 -14.19 5.81 1.99
C GLN A 115 -13.04 6.74 2.40
N ASP A 116 -12.00 6.80 1.57
CA ASP A 116 -10.77 7.53 1.88
C ASP A 116 -11.04 9.01 2.18
N ASP A 117 -11.95 9.65 1.45
CA ASP A 117 -12.34 11.05 1.65
C ASP A 117 -12.90 11.32 3.06
N SER A 118 -13.77 10.42 3.54
CA SER A 118 -14.39 10.51 4.85
C SER A 118 -13.36 10.31 5.97
N VAL A 119 -12.46 9.34 5.82
CA VAL A 119 -11.36 9.12 6.78
C VAL A 119 -10.43 10.32 6.82
N LEU A 120 -10.00 10.82 5.66
CA LEU A 120 -9.05 11.92 5.56
C LEU A 120 -9.65 13.24 6.05
N LEU A 121 -10.94 13.48 5.80
CA LEU A 121 -11.64 14.65 6.34
C LEU A 121 -11.65 14.62 7.87
N THR A 122 -12.06 13.51 8.48
CA THR A 122 -12.13 13.37 9.93
C THR A 122 -10.74 13.46 10.57
N THR A 123 -9.75 12.78 9.99
CA THR A 123 -8.35 12.80 10.48
C THR A 123 -7.76 14.21 10.36
N GLY A 124 -8.01 14.90 9.25
CA GLY A 124 -7.56 16.26 9.00
C GLY A 124 -8.16 17.26 9.98
N ARG A 125 -9.49 17.21 10.20
CA ARG A 125 -10.18 18.04 11.19
C ARG A 125 -9.60 17.85 12.59
N ALA A 126 -9.50 16.59 13.04
CA ALA A 126 -8.94 16.28 14.36
C ALA A 126 -7.48 16.73 14.52
N ALA A 127 -6.68 16.76 13.45
CA ALA A 127 -5.31 17.30 13.51
C ALA A 127 -5.28 18.82 13.65
N LEU A 128 -6.16 19.54 12.94
CA LEU A 128 -6.25 20.99 12.98
C LEU A 128 -6.80 21.50 14.32
N ASP A 129 -7.84 20.85 14.86
CA ASP A 129 -8.44 21.22 16.15
C ASP A 129 -7.41 21.09 17.29
N ARG A 130 -6.70 19.96 17.36
CA ARG A 130 -5.60 19.75 18.32
C ARG A 130 -4.50 20.82 18.24
N ALA A 131 -4.25 21.36 17.05
CA ALA A 131 -3.25 22.41 16.87
C ALA A 131 -3.71 23.76 17.42
N LEU A 132 -5.01 24.04 17.41
CA LEU A 132 -5.60 25.25 18.01
C LEU A 132 -5.60 25.17 19.54
N ASP A 133 -5.96 24.01 20.11
CA ASP A 133 -5.97 23.81 21.56
C ASP A 133 -4.58 24.02 22.19
N ARG A 134 -3.53 23.54 21.51
CA ARG A 134 -2.13 23.74 21.94
C ARG A 134 -1.68 25.20 21.92
N ARG A 135 -2.26 26.03 21.04
CA ARG A 135 -1.94 27.48 20.97
C ARG A 135 -2.64 28.27 22.08
N SER A 136 -3.78 27.77 22.55
CA SER A 136 -4.58 28.38 23.62
C SER A 136 -4.10 28.00 25.02
N ALA A 137 -3.21 27.01 25.15
CA ALA A 137 -2.62 26.63 26.43
C ALA A 137 -1.68 27.73 26.95
N PRO A 138 -1.85 28.19 28.21
CA PRO A 138 -0.99 29.24 28.77
C PRO A 138 0.46 28.77 28.83
N LYS A 139 1.39 29.65 28.43
CA LYS A 139 2.83 29.42 28.61
C LYS A 139 3.09 29.34 30.12
N GLY A 140 3.46 28.16 30.61
CA GLY A 140 3.77 27.94 32.03
C GLY A 140 4.81 28.95 32.53
N ASN A 141 4.56 29.48 33.73
CA ASN A 141 5.41 30.40 34.47
C ASN A 141 6.51 29.63 35.21
#